data_AF-K8GIK0-F1
#
_entry.id   AF-K8GIK0-F1
#
_cell.length_a   1.000
_cell.length_b   1.000
_cell.length_c   1.000
_cell.angle_alpha   90.00
_cell.angle_beta   90.00
_cell.angle_gamma   90.00
#
_symmetry.space_group_name_H-M   'P 1'
#
loop_
_entity.id
_entity.type
_entity.pdbx_description
1 polymer ?
#
loop_
_entity_poly.entity_id
_entity_poly.type
_entity_poly.pdbx_seq_one_letter_code
_entity_poly.pdbx_strand_id
1 'polypeptide(L)'
;MFATGFLCAVSADAVNQVQAKSAPNSAAHQVAPIRPRSTCPTELEPLIKALLRDLPSYINRISHQRGGSQAYHYAIASSPANLEPLPVVTSTPDPEQGGLHQIFFTLLERQYDTQQKTDYQSYHWLFLAHTENHGWQLAMIYSRLGAYPNSNQVPTPLRETTQEAIGLAIRQWLRDCRAGSVSIP
;
A
#
# COMPACT_ATOMS: atom_id res chain seq x y z
N MET A 1 50.05 55.23 -44.25
CA MET A 1 51.21 54.66 -44.97
C MET A 1 50.95 53.16 -45.16
N PHE A 2 51.35 52.65 -46.32
CA PHE A 2 50.91 51.43 -47.01
C PHE A 2 51.32 50.09 -46.37
N ALA A 3 50.56 49.02 -46.65
CA ALA A 3 50.97 47.76 -47.30
C ALA A 3 50.09 46.57 -46.82
N THR A 4 49.09 46.09 -47.58
CA THR A 4 49.15 44.96 -48.54
C THR A 4 50.05 43.76 -48.20
N GLY A 5 49.40 42.64 -47.83
CA GLY A 5 49.49 41.33 -48.50
C GLY A 5 50.69 40.41 -48.23
N PHE A 6 50.43 39.16 -47.86
CA PHE A 6 50.84 37.98 -48.64
C PHE A 6 50.14 36.70 -48.14
N LEU A 7 49.64 35.90 -49.09
CA LEU A 7 49.13 34.54 -48.91
C LEU A 7 50.28 33.53 -48.77
N CYS A 8 50.03 32.42 -48.08
CA CYS A 8 50.59 31.13 -48.46
C CYS A 8 49.53 30.03 -48.25
N ALA A 9 49.25 29.29 -49.32
CA ALA A 9 48.32 28.18 -49.40
C ALA A 9 49.08 26.85 -49.28
N VAL A 10 48.49 25.84 -48.62
CA VAL A 10 48.74 24.40 -48.84
C VAL A 10 47.45 23.66 -48.46
N SER A 11 46.60 23.31 -49.42
CA SER A 11 46.54 22.04 -50.18
C SER A 11 45.90 20.88 -49.41
N ALA A 12 44.92 20.27 -50.08
CA ALA A 12 44.00 19.25 -49.60
C ALA A 12 44.59 17.82 -49.70
N ASP A 13 43.81 16.90 -49.12
CA ASP A 13 43.79 15.45 -49.29
C ASP A 13 44.71 14.60 -48.39
N ALA A 14 44.09 14.10 -47.31
CA ALA A 14 44.26 12.71 -46.89
C ALA A 14 42.97 12.21 -46.22
N VAL A 15 42.18 11.49 -47.02
CA VAL A 15 41.05 10.66 -46.61
C VAL A 15 41.50 9.70 -45.51
N ASN A 16 40.83 9.73 -44.35
CA ASN A 16 40.90 8.60 -43.42
C ASN A 16 39.49 8.20 -43.00
N GLN A 17 39.03 7.09 -43.58
CA GLN A 17 37.77 6.44 -43.21
C GLN A 17 37.93 5.81 -41.83
N VAL A 18 37.37 6.46 -40.81
CA VAL A 18 37.12 5.79 -39.53
C VAL A 18 35.88 4.94 -39.71
N GLN A 19 36.11 3.66 -39.95
CA GLN A 19 35.09 2.63 -40.00
C GLN A 19 34.44 2.51 -38.60
N ALA A 20 33.23 3.07 -38.45
CA ALA A 20 32.45 2.93 -37.24
C ALA A 20 32.08 1.45 -37.05
N LYS A 21 32.85 0.77 -36.21
CA LYS A 21 32.57 -0.58 -35.73
C LYS A 21 31.24 -0.53 -34.99
N SER A 22 30.19 -1.09 -35.61
CA SER A 22 28.88 -1.25 -34.99
C SER A 22 29.02 -2.00 -33.67
N ALA A 23 28.60 -1.36 -32.59
CA ALA A 23 28.51 -2.00 -31.28
C ALA A 23 27.50 -3.16 -31.37
N PRO A 24 27.78 -4.32 -30.77
CA PRO A 24 26.82 -5.41 -30.72
C PRO A 24 25.63 -5.00 -29.87
N ASN A 25 24.43 -5.29 -30.38
CA ASN A 25 23.13 -5.09 -29.73
C ASN A 25 23.19 -5.45 -28.23
N SER A 26 22.90 -4.47 -27.38
CA SER A 26 22.72 -4.67 -25.95
C SER A 26 21.51 -5.57 -25.72
N ALA A 27 21.74 -6.88 -25.58
CA ALA A 27 20.74 -7.81 -25.11
C ALA A 27 20.28 -7.36 -23.72
N ALA A 28 19.04 -6.91 -23.60
CA ALA A 28 18.44 -6.57 -22.33
C ALA A 28 18.51 -7.80 -21.41
N HIS A 29 19.33 -7.71 -20.37
CA HIS A 29 19.44 -8.76 -19.37
C HIS A 29 18.11 -8.82 -18.60
N GLN A 30 17.29 -9.84 -18.86
CA GLN A 30 16.05 -10.04 -18.14
C GLN A 30 16.37 -10.53 -16.74
N VAL A 31 16.50 -9.59 -15.79
CA VAL A 31 16.59 -9.92 -14.37
C VAL A 31 15.23 -10.44 -13.94
N ALA A 32 15.16 -11.75 -13.65
CA ALA A 32 13.96 -12.34 -13.06
C ALA A 32 13.61 -11.60 -11.75
N PRO A 33 12.32 -11.30 -11.50
CA PRO A 33 11.94 -10.60 -10.28
C PRO A 33 12.34 -11.44 -9.05
N ILE A 34 12.86 -10.77 -8.02
CA ILE A 34 13.31 -11.39 -6.76
C ILE A 34 12.16 -12.17 -6.09
N ARG A 35 10.91 -11.79 -6.34
CA ARG A 35 9.71 -12.52 -5.91
C ARG A 35 8.89 -12.99 -7.10
N PRO A 36 8.42 -14.24 -7.11
CA PRO A 36 7.45 -14.68 -8.09
C PRO A 36 6.18 -13.83 -7.93
N ARG A 37 5.58 -13.45 -9.06
CA ARG A 37 4.29 -12.75 -9.04
C ARG A 37 3.22 -13.72 -8.53
N SER A 38 2.49 -13.32 -7.50
CA SER A 38 1.30 -14.06 -7.06
C SER A 38 0.03 -13.43 -7.61
N THR A 39 -0.98 -14.26 -7.87
CA THR A 39 -2.29 -13.79 -8.31
C THR A 39 -3.11 -13.31 -7.11
N CYS A 40 -3.62 -12.08 -7.15
CA CYS A 40 -4.50 -11.55 -6.11
C CYS A 40 -5.76 -12.44 -5.97
N PRO A 41 -6.17 -12.86 -4.75
CA PRO A 41 -7.26 -13.80 -4.60
C PRO A 41 -8.61 -13.14 -4.95
N THR A 42 -9.47 -13.90 -5.62
CA THR A 42 -10.87 -13.51 -5.87
C THR A 42 -11.74 -13.82 -4.66
N GLU A 43 -11.47 -14.91 -3.96
CA GLU A 43 -12.18 -15.30 -2.75
C GLU A 43 -11.86 -14.38 -1.57
N LEU A 44 -12.87 -14.03 -0.77
CA LEU A 44 -12.75 -13.08 0.34
C LEU A 44 -11.80 -13.57 1.43
N GLU A 45 -11.94 -14.82 1.88
CA GLU A 45 -11.17 -15.34 3.01
C GLU A 45 -9.64 -15.32 2.79
N PRO A 46 -9.08 -15.88 1.69
CA PRO A 46 -7.64 -15.81 1.45
C PRO A 46 -7.13 -14.39 1.23
N LEU A 47 -7.94 -13.51 0.62
CA LEU A 47 -7.62 -12.09 0.49
C LEU A 47 -7.46 -11.45 1.87
N ILE A 48 -8.45 -11.59 2.74
CA ILE A 48 -8.46 -10.97 4.07
C ILE A 48 -7.34 -11.53 4.95
N LYS A 49 -7.08 -12.83 4.89
CA LYS A 49 -5.96 -13.45 5.60
C LYS A 49 -4.62 -12.84 5.20
N ALA A 50 -4.39 -12.65 3.90
CA ALA A 50 -3.17 -12.02 3.41
C ALA A 50 -3.11 -10.51 3.75
N LEU A 51 -4.24 -9.80 3.61
CA LEU A 51 -4.36 -8.39 3.96
C LEU A 51 -4.00 -8.15 5.41
N LEU A 52 -4.65 -8.83 6.35
CA LEU A 52 -4.46 -8.61 7.78
C LEU A 52 -3.03 -8.93 8.23
N ARG A 53 -2.42 -9.99 7.69
CA ARG A 53 -1.01 -10.30 7.94
C ARG A 53 -0.08 -9.14 7.58
N ASP A 54 -0.30 -8.49 6.44
CA ASP A 54 0.57 -7.43 5.93
C ASP A 54 0.20 -6.03 6.45
N LEU A 55 -1.03 -5.89 6.94
CA LEU A 55 -1.65 -4.61 7.28
C LEU A 55 -0.82 -3.78 8.27
N PRO A 56 -0.25 -4.33 9.37
CA PRO A 56 0.61 -3.55 10.26
C PRO A 56 1.77 -2.87 9.53
N SER A 57 2.41 -3.58 8.59
CA SER A 57 3.54 -3.03 7.81
C SER A 57 3.09 -1.90 6.89
N TYR A 58 1.93 -2.03 6.25
CA TYR A 58 1.38 -0.99 5.38
C TYR A 58 0.98 0.26 6.17
N ILE A 59 0.37 0.10 7.35
CA ILE A 59 0.02 1.22 8.23
C ILE A 59 1.29 1.95 8.65
N ASN A 60 2.30 1.22 9.15
CA ASN A 60 3.56 1.81 9.60
C ASN A 60 4.25 2.60 8.48
N ARG A 61 4.24 2.08 7.24
CA ARG A 61 4.76 2.78 6.06
C ARG A 61 4.04 4.12 5.82
N ILE A 62 2.71 4.13 5.86
CA ILE A 62 1.92 5.36 5.69
C ILE A 62 2.16 6.34 6.83
N SER A 63 2.23 5.87 8.07
CA SER A 63 2.52 6.71 9.26
C SER A 63 3.89 7.38 9.15
N HIS A 64 4.93 6.65 8.72
CA HIS A 64 6.26 7.22 8.50
C HIS A 64 6.28 8.27 7.38
N GLN A 65 5.55 8.04 6.28
CA GLN A 65 5.46 8.99 5.17
C GLN A 65 4.79 10.31 5.56
N ARG A 66 3.89 10.28 6.56
CA ARG A 66 3.11 11.43 7.03
C ARG A 66 3.79 12.23 8.15
N GLY A 67 5.04 11.91 8.51
CA GLY A 67 5.74 12.38 9.71
C GLY A 67 5.46 13.83 10.14
N GLY A 68 4.92 13.98 11.36
CA GLY A 68 4.72 15.22 12.12
C GLY A 68 5.06 15.00 13.60
N SER A 69 5.81 15.90 14.21
CA SER A 69 6.88 15.64 15.19
C SER A 69 6.55 15.29 16.65
N GLN A 70 5.42 14.70 17.04
CA GLN A 70 5.15 14.52 18.50
C GLN A 70 4.61 13.17 18.99
N ALA A 71 4.09 12.30 18.13
CA ALA A 71 3.71 10.94 18.54
C ALA A 71 3.88 9.94 17.41
N TYR A 72 4.69 8.88 17.64
CA TYR A 72 4.81 7.79 16.68
C TYR A 72 3.80 6.70 17.00
N HIS A 73 2.85 6.48 16.09
CA HIS A 73 1.86 5.41 16.17
C HIS A 73 2.30 4.24 15.29
N TYR A 74 2.40 3.07 15.90
CA TYR A 74 2.78 1.83 15.24
C TYR A 74 1.69 0.78 15.38
N ALA A 75 1.30 0.20 14.26
CA ALA A 75 0.56 -1.05 14.24
C ALA A 75 1.51 -2.21 14.53
N ILE A 76 1.12 -3.06 15.48
CA ILE A 76 1.92 -4.21 15.93
C ILE A 76 1.40 -5.48 15.26
N ALA A 77 0.12 -5.81 15.46
CA ALA A 77 -0.47 -7.05 15.00
C ALA A 77 -1.98 -6.91 14.82
N SER A 78 -2.54 -7.64 13.85
CA SER A 78 -3.98 -7.77 13.66
C SER A 78 -4.48 -9.09 14.22
N SER A 79 -5.72 -9.11 14.74
CA SER A 79 -6.42 -10.36 14.99
C SER A 79 -6.82 -11.05 13.69
N PRO A 80 -7.17 -12.35 13.73
CA PRO A 80 -7.98 -12.95 12.67
C PRO A 80 -9.28 -12.16 12.43
N ALA A 81 -9.79 -12.23 11.20
CA ALA A 81 -11.06 -11.62 10.84
C ALA A 81 -12.25 -12.44 11.34
N ASN A 82 -13.32 -11.74 11.72
CA ASN A 82 -14.67 -12.28 11.74
C ASN A 82 -15.39 -11.78 10.47
N LEU A 83 -15.88 -12.71 9.66
CA LEU A 83 -16.60 -12.44 8.40
C LEU A 83 -18.12 -12.51 8.59
N GLU A 84 -18.60 -12.82 9.79
CA GLU A 84 -20.03 -12.83 10.09
C GLU A 84 -20.57 -11.38 10.13
N PRO A 85 -21.56 -11.04 9.28
CA PRO A 85 -22.17 -9.72 9.32
C PRO A 85 -22.82 -9.45 10.69
N LEU A 86 -22.86 -8.19 11.10
CA LEU A 86 -23.56 -7.84 12.34
C LEU A 86 -25.06 -8.05 12.13
N PRO A 87 -25.78 -8.66 13.10
CA PRO A 87 -27.22 -8.85 12.98
C PRO A 87 -27.90 -7.49 12.92
N VAL A 88 -28.54 -7.19 11.79
CA VAL A 88 -29.26 -5.92 11.62
C VAL A 88 -30.64 -6.06 12.25
N VAL A 89 -30.96 -5.15 13.18
CA VAL A 89 -32.19 -5.20 14.00
C VAL A 89 -33.46 -4.81 13.21
N THR A 90 -33.33 -4.44 11.94
CA THR A 90 -34.42 -3.94 11.09
C THR A 90 -34.31 -4.46 9.66
N SER A 91 -35.43 -4.43 8.93
CA SER A 91 -35.61 -4.83 7.52
C SER A 91 -34.88 -3.93 6.51
N THR A 92 -33.59 -3.70 6.72
CA THR A 92 -32.69 -3.10 5.73
C THR A 92 -32.18 -4.18 4.79
N PRO A 93 -31.85 -3.84 3.53
CA PRO A 93 -31.24 -4.79 2.60
C PRO A 93 -30.03 -5.45 3.26
N ASP A 94 -29.87 -6.75 2.99
CA ASP A 94 -28.75 -7.55 3.46
C ASP A 94 -27.44 -6.82 3.10
N PRO A 95 -26.53 -6.56 4.05
CA PRO A 95 -25.26 -5.90 3.73
C PRO A 95 -24.44 -6.63 2.66
N GLU A 96 -24.72 -7.92 2.41
CA GLU A 96 -24.12 -8.73 1.36
C GLU A 96 -24.87 -8.65 0.01
N GLN A 97 -26.10 -8.12 -0.02
CA GLN A 97 -26.89 -7.88 -1.24
C GLN A 97 -26.29 -6.72 -2.04
N GLY A 98 -25.25 -7.02 -2.82
CA GLY A 98 -24.59 -6.07 -3.72
C GLY A 98 -23.11 -6.31 -3.95
N GLY A 99 -22.56 -7.43 -3.45
CA GLY A 99 -21.11 -7.71 -3.53
C GLY A 99 -20.29 -6.86 -2.56
N LEU A 100 -20.94 -6.31 -1.53
CA LEU A 100 -20.33 -5.65 -0.39
C LEU A 100 -20.16 -6.69 0.72
N HIS A 101 -18.99 -6.74 1.33
CA HIS A 101 -18.66 -7.73 2.35
C HIS A 101 -18.23 -7.04 3.63
N GLN A 102 -18.82 -7.42 4.76
CA GLN A 102 -18.41 -6.90 6.07
C GLN A 102 -17.32 -7.77 6.71
N ILE A 103 -16.25 -7.12 7.18
CA ILE A 103 -15.13 -7.77 7.85
C ILE A 103 -14.86 -7.03 9.17
N PHE A 104 -14.94 -7.76 10.28
CA PHE A 104 -14.53 -7.25 11.57
C PHE A 104 -13.16 -7.77 11.96
N PHE A 105 -12.29 -6.91 12.46
CA PHE A 105 -11.01 -7.30 13.04
C PHE A 105 -10.55 -6.29 14.09
N THR A 106 -9.54 -6.66 14.87
CA THR A 106 -8.88 -5.76 15.80
C THR A 106 -7.41 -5.59 15.46
N LEU A 107 -6.86 -4.45 15.83
CA LEU A 107 -5.46 -4.11 15.63
C LEU A 107 -4.87 -3.70 16.97
N LEU A 108 -3.79 -4.39 17.37
CA LEU A 108 -2.96 -3.96 18.48
C LEU A 108 -2.00 -2.88 17.97
N GLU A 109 -2.04 -1.75 18.64
CA GLU A 109 -1.24 -0.58 18.28
C GLU A 109 -0.50 -0.03 19.50
N ARG A 110 0.55 0.72 19.21
CA ARG A 110 1.40 1.35 20.21
C ARG A 110 1.75 2.76 19.80
N GLN A 111 1.51 3.69 20.71
CA GLN A 111 1.96 5.05 20.60
C GLN A 111 3.16 5.27 21.50
N TYR A 112 4.16 5.95 20.95
CA TYR A 112 5.28 6.51 21.69
C TYR A 112 5.11 8.02 21.76
N ASP A 113 4.97 8.52 22.98
CA ASP A 113 5.20 9.92 23.33
C ASP A 113 6.57 10.04 24.00
N THR A 114 7.11 11.25 24.08
CA THR A 114 8.38 11.64 24.69
C THR A 114 8.65 11.04 26.07
N GLN A 115 7.62 10.64 26.82
CA GLN A 115 7.75 10.12 28.19
C GLN A 115 7.16 8.73 28.40
N GLN A 116 6.36 8.21 27.46
CA GLN A 116 5.55 7.03 27.73
C GLN A 116 5.21 6.22 26.49
N LYS A 117 5.09 4.92 26.72
CA LYS A 117 4.63 3.92 25.76
C LYS A 117 3.21 3.53 26.14
N THR A 118 2.25 3.79 25.27
CA THR A 118 0.84 3.45 25.50
C THR A 118 0.39 2.48 24.43
N ASP A 119 -0.14 1.34 24.86
CA ASP A 119 -0.71 0.34 23.98
C ASP A 119 -2.24 0.49 23.95
N TYR A 120 -2.84 0.27 22.79
CA TYR A 120 -4.27 0.36 22.61
C TYR A 120 -4.73 -0.65 21.56
N GLN A 121 -6.02 -1.00 21.64
CA GLN A 121 -6.64 -1.92 20.69
C GLN A 121 -7.68 -1.16 19.88
N SER A 122 -7.45 -1.08 18.58
CA SER A 122 -8.41 -0.53 17.63
C SER A 122 -9.33 -1.63 17.12
N TYR A 123 -10.62 -1.34 17.02
CA TYR A 123 -11.65 -2.24 16.51
C TYR A 123 -12.14 -1.69 15.18
N HIS A 124 -12.18 -2.53 14.15
CA HIS A 124 -12.44 -2.09 12.79
C HIS A 124 -13.60 -2.86 12.16
N TRP A 125 -14.51 -2.12 11.52
CA TRP A 125 -15.55 -2.66 10.63
C TRP A 125 -15.20 -2.22 9.21
N LEU A 126 -14.60 -3.13 8.47
CA LEU A 126 -14.17 -2.95 7.09
C LEU A 126 -15.25 -3.45 6.15
N PHE A 127 -15.54 -2.66 5.12
CA PHE A 127 -16.45 -3.02 4.06
C PHE A 127 -15.70 -3.02 2.73
N LEU A 128 -15.66 -4.18 2.07
CA LEU A 128 -15.03 -4.34 0.77
C LEU A 128 -16.08 -4.64 -0.30
N ALA A 129 -15.94 -4.01 -1.46
CA ALA A 129 -16.76 -4.32 -2.63
C ALA A 129 -15.93 -5.08 -3.66
N HIS A 130 -16.48 -6.16 -4.21
CA HIS A 130 -15.87 -6.85 -5.35
C HIS A 130 -16.54 -6.43 -6.65
N THR A 131 -15.75 -6.01 -7.63
CA THR A 131 -16.24 -5.64 -8.97
C THR A 131 -15.50 -6.43 -10.03
N GLU A 132 -16.20 -6.81 -11.10
CA GLU A 132 -15.60 -7.62 -12.18
C GLU A 132 -14.39 -6.95 -12.83
N ASN A 133 -14.43 -5.63 -13.01
CA ASN A 133 -13.39 -4.88 -13.74
C ASN A 133 -12.24 -4.39 -12.85
N HIS A 134 -12.48 -4.12 -11.55
CA HIS A 134 -11.48 -3.53 -10.66
C HIS A 134 -11.08 -4.45 -9.50
N GLY A 135 -11.68 -5.64 -9.39
CA GLY A 135 -11.51 -6.55 -8.27
C GLY A 135 -11.96 -5.93 -6.95
N TRP A 136 -11.30 -6.33 -5.86
CA TRP A 136 -11.57 -5.86 -4.51
C TRP A 136 -11.24 -4.37 -4.30
N GLN A 137 -12.20 -3.61 -3.80
CA GLN A 137 -12.10 -2.19 -3.50
C GLN A 137 -12.55 -1.91 -2.05
N LEU A 138 -11.90 -0.95 -1.40
CA LEU A 138 -12.36 -0.43 -0.12
C LEU A 138 -13.61 0.43 -0.35
N ALA A 139 -14.74 0.01 0.20
CA ALA A 139 -15.95 0.84 0.23
C ALA A 139 -15.87 1.83 1.39
N MET A 140 -15.77 1.30 2.62
CA MET A 140 -15.65 2.11 3.82
C MET A 140 -15.05 1.34 4.98
N ILE A 141 -14.58 2.06 6.00
CA ILE A 141 -14.12 1.48 7.26
C ILE A 141 -14.51 2.37 8.43
N TYR A 142 -15.03 1.75 9.48
CA TYR A 142 -15.30 2.41 10.75
C TYR A 142 -14.37 1.88 11.83
N SER A 143 -14.08 2.70 12.84
CA SER A 143 -13.20 2.31 13.92
C SER A 143 -13.62 2.82 15.29
N ARG A 144 -13.27 2.04 16.32
CA ARG A 144 -13.28 2.45 17.74
C ARG A 144 -11.91 2.20 18.32
N LEU A 145 -11.53 3.02 19.30
CA LEU A 145 -10.28 2.90 20.03
C LEU A 145 -10.57 2.45 21.46
N GLY A 146 -9.98 1.35 21.90
CA GLY A 146 -10.07 0.86 23.27
C GLY A 146 -8.71 0.87 23.97
N ALA A 147 -8.73 1.03 25.28
CA ALA A 147 -7.53 0.92 26.09
C ALA A 147 -7.05 -0.55 26.17
N TYR A 148 -5.73 -0.73 26.25
CA TYR A 148 -5.11 -2.04 26.37
C TYR A 148 -3.97 -1.99 27.42
N PRO A 149 -3.78 -3.03 28.25
CA PRO A 149 -4.59 -4.25 28.36
C PRO A 149 -5.86 -4.08 29.21
N ASN A 150 -6.08 -2.89 29.77
CA ASN A 150 -7.22 -2.64 30.67
C ASN A 150 -8.52 -2.44 29.87
N SER A 151 -9.37 -3.46 29.82
CA SER A 151 -10.64 -3.45 29.09
C SER A 151 -11.81 -2.78 29.83
N ASN A 152 -11.60 -2.26 31.04
CA ASN A 152 -12.68 -1.67 31.84
C ASN A 152 -13.07 -0.26 31.37
N GLN A 153 -12.30 0.33 30.45
CA GLN A 153 -12.62 1.61 29.84
C GLN A 153 -13.49 1.41 28.61
N VAL A 154 -14.56 2.20 28.52
CA VAL A 154 -15.45 2.19 27.36
C VAL A 154 -14.66 2.65 26.13
N PRO A 155 -14.63 1.87 25.03
CA PRO A 155 -13.96 2.31 23.81
C PRO A 155 -14.58 3.59 23.26
N THR A 156 -13.80 4.40 22.55
CA THR A 156 -14.27 5.64 21.93
C THR A 156 -15.51 5.40 21.05
N PRO A 157 -16.31 6.44 20.78
CA PRO A 157 -17.38 6.37 19.80
C PRO A 157 -16.90 5.85 18.45
N LEU A 158 -17.80 5.20 17.72
CA LEU A 158 -17.55 4.72 16.37
C LEU A 158 -17.33 5.92 15.43
N ARG A 159 -16.24 5.91 14.67
CA ARG A 159 -15.90 6.95 13.70
C ARG A 159 -15.64 6.34 12.33
N GLU A 160 -16.00 7.07 11.29
CA GLU A 160 -15.60 6.77 9.91
C GLU A 160 -14.10 7.07 9.76
N THR A 161 -13.30 6.10 9.29
CA THR A 161 -11.83 6.19 9.22
C THR A 161 -11.27 5.85 7.84
N THR A 162 -12.10 5.88 6.80
CA THR A 162 -11.70 5.58 5.41
C THR A 162 -10.59 6.48 4.92
N GLN A 163 -10.51 7.74 5.37
CA GLN A 163 -9.46 8.68 4.96
C GLN A 163 -8.23 8.69 5.87
N GLU A 164 -8.26 7.93 6.97
CA GLU A 164 -7.16 7.84 7.92
C GLU A 164 -6.09 6.83 7.47
N ALA A 165 -5.03 6.64 8.28
CA ALA A 165 -3.89 5.80 7.92
C ALA A 165 -4.31 4.35 7.59
N ILE A 166 -5.27 3.80 8.34
CA ILE A 166 -5.83 2.46 8.13
C ILE A 166 -6.48 2.31 6.75
N GLY A 167 -7.38 3.22 6.36
CA GLY A 167 -8.06 3.15 5.07
C GLY A 167 -7.11 3.34 3.89
N LEU A 168 -6.08 4.17 4.05
CA LEU A 168 -5.04 4.35 3.04
C LEU A 168 -4.12 3.13 2.91
N ALA A 169 -3.76 2.52 4.04
CA ALA A 169 -2.98 1.28 4.05
C ALA A 169 -3.72 0.16 3.31
N ILE A 170 -5.02 -0.02 3.58
CA ILE A 170 -5.86 -1.02 2.91
C ILE A 170 -5.96 -0.74 1.41
N ARG A 171 -6.23 0.50 0.99
CA ARG A 171 -6.26 0.87 -0.44
C ARG A 171 -4.93 0.58 -1.13
N GLN A 172 -3.83 0.93 -0.49
CA GLN A 172 -2.49 0.68 -1.04
C GLN A 172 -2.23 -0.82 -1.15
N TRP A 173 -2.57 -1.61 -0.13
CA TRP A 173 -2.41 -3.06 -0.17
C TRP A 173 -3.25 -3.71 -1.28
N LEU A 174 -4.51 -3.31 -1.44
CA LEU A 174 -5.38 -3.83 -2.50
C LEU A 174 -4.82 -3.51 -3.90
N ARG A 175 -4.22 -2.32 -4.09
CA ARG A 175 -3.51 -1.97 -5.33
C ARG A 175 -2.29 -2.87 -5.56
N ASP A 176 -1.46 -3.03 -4.54
CA ASP A 176 -0.23 -3.85 -4.62
C ASP A 176 -0.58 -5.34 -4.84
N CYS A 177 -1.70 -5.80 -4.30
CA CYS A 177 -2.23 -7.15 -4.52
C CYS A 177 -2.58 -7.37 -6.00
N ARG A 178 -3.37 -6.47 -6.60
CA ARG A 178 -3.70 -6.53 -8.04
C ARG A 178 -2.47 -6.42 -8.94
N ALA A 179 -1.44 -5.72 -8.50
CA ALA A 179 -0.17 -5.63 -9.21
C ALA A 179 0.72 -6.89 -9.04
N GLY A 180 0.29 -7.89 -8.25
CA GLY A 180 1.04 -9.11 -7.98
C GLY A 180 2.31 -8.89 -7.16
N SER A 181 2.34 -7.84 -6.34
CA SER A 181 3.49 -7.42 -5.53
C SER A 181 3.42 -7.84 -4.06
N VAL A 182 2.29 -8.40 -3.63
CA VAL A 182 2.11 -9.00 -2.30
C VAL A 182 2.45 -10.49 -2.35
N SER A 183 2.72 -11.12 -1.20
CA SER A 183 2.95 -12.57 -1.14
C SER A 183 1.68 -13.27 -0.67
N ILE A 184 1.05 -14.08 -1.51
CA ILE A 184 -0.11 -14.87 -1.09
C ILE A 184 0.38 -16.29 -0.81
N PRO A 185 0.19 -16.81 0.42
CA PRO A 185 0.59 -18.16 0.78
C PRO A 185 -0.37 -19.21 0.21
#